data_AF-A0A176W0V2-F1
#
_entry.id   AF-A0A176W0V2-F1
#
_cell.length_a   1.000
_cell.length_b   1.000
_cell.length_c   1.000
_cell.angle_alpha   90.00
_cell.angle_beta   90.00
_cell.angle_gamma   90.00
#
_symmetry.space_group_name_H-M   'P 1'
#
loop_
_entity.id
_entity.type
_entity.pdbx_description
1 polymer ?
#
loop_
_entity_poly.entity_id
_entity_poly.type
_entity_poly.pdbx_seq_one_letter_code
_entity_poly.pdbx_strand_id
1 'polypeptide(L)'
;MRVTPASPYSLGVFSAICVIFAHGAGLATYGYNVTRPMGVKLAKLTPTRGFAAELATTFVIMIASQFGLPTSSSQCITGAIIGVGILEGSKKVNWTQFLKQFASWVTTLFVIGLAVAAVFAQGIYIPSKIQGKEVTMCKDRVTNLTTKVYKDFNSSLQSYRPVAAQGLLVNLPNTT
;
A
#
# COMPACT_ATOMS: atom_id res chain seq x y z
N MET A 1 17.20 -30.74 9.98
CA MET A 1 17.18 -30.78 8.51
C MET A 1 17.47 -29.38 8.00
N ARG A 2 18.61 -29.15 7.34
CA ARG A 2 18.92 -27.85 6.72
C ARG A 2 18.14 -27.77 5.41
N VAL A 3 17.19 -26.85 5.34
CA VAL A 3 16.54 -26.45 4.08
C VAL A 3 17.64 -25.79 3.25
N THR A 4 18.07 -26.41 2.16
CA THR A 4 18.96 -25.77 1.20
C THR A 4 18.20 -24.59 0.59
N PRO A 5 18.76 -23.36 0.56
CA PRO A 5 18.10 -22.25 -0.11
C PRO A 5 18.00 -22.60 -1.59
N ALA A 6 16.77 -22.66 -2.13
CA ALA A 6 16.56 -22.75 -3.55
C ALA A 6 17.31 -21.60 -4.23
N SER A 7 17.99 -21.89 -5.33
CA SER A 7 18.72 -20.87 -6.06
C SER A 7 17.77 -19.75 -6.51
N PRO A 8 18.21 -18.48 -6.52
CA PRO A 8 17.33 -17.33 -6.79
C PRO A 8 16.63 -17.41 -8.16
N TYR A 9 17.24 -18.08 -9.14
CA TYR A 9 16.63 -18.34 -10.45
C TYR A 9 15.49 -19.36 -10.42
N SER A 10 15.52 -20.34 -9.53
CA SER A 10 14.47 -21.36 -9.41
C SER A 10 13.17 -20.78 -8.82
N LEU A 11 13.29 -19.89 -7.83
CA LEU A 11 12.14 -19.22 -7.21
C LEU A 11 11.45 -18.25 -8.18
N GLY A 12 12.23 -17.51 -8.98
CA GLY A 12 11.71 -16.58 -9.99
C GLY A 12 10.92 -17.30 -11.09
N VAL A 13 11.44 -18.42 -11.60
CA VAL A 13 10.76 -19.21 -12.64
C VAL A 13 9.46 -19.82 -12.13
N PHE A 14 9.47 -20.40 -10.91
CA PHE A 14 8.26 -20.94 -10.30
C PHE A 14 7.18 -19.87 -10.12
N SER A 15 7.56 -18.68 -9.61
CA SER A 15 6.65 -17.55 -9.47
C SER A 15 6.05 -17.14 -10.81
N ALA A 16 6.85 -17.05 -11.87
CA ALA A 16 6.36 -16.68 -13.20
C ALA A 16 5.33 -17.68 -13.74
N ILE A 17 5.58 -18.99 -13.59
CA ILE A 17 4.66 -20.05 -14.02
C ILE A 17 3.33 -19.95 -13.27
N CYS A 18 3.37 -19.76 -11.94
CA CYS A 18 2.16 -19.59 -11.13
C CYS A 18 1.35 -18.37 -11.57
N VAL A 19 2.01 -17.25 -11.87
CA VAL A 19 1.34 -16.03 -12.33
C VAL A 19 0.63 -16.26 -13.67
N ILE A 20 1.30 -16.90 -14.63
CA ILE A 20 0.72 -17.19 -15.96
C ILE A 20 -0.51 -18.09 -15.82
N PHE A 21 -0.39 -19.17 -15.03
CA PHE A 21 -1.51 -20.10 -14.82
C PHE A 21 -2.70 -19.40 -14.13
N ALA A 22 -2.44 -18.58 -13.11
CA ALA A 22 -3.47 -17.84 -12.40
C ALA A 22 -4.20 -16.83 -13.32
N HIS A 23 -3.46 -16.11 -14.18
CA HIS A 23 -4.07 -15.20 -15.15
C HIS A 23 -4.93 -15.96 -16.17
N GLY A 24 -4.42 -17.07 -16.71
CA GLY A 24 -5.17 -17.91 -17.64
C GLY A 24 -6.46 -18.45 -17.03
N ALA A 25 -6.39 -18.98 -15.81
CA ALA A 25 -7.56 -19.48 -15.08
C ALA A 25 -8.58 -18.36 -14.77
N GLY A 26 -8.11 -17.17 -14.37
CA GLY A 26 -8.97 -16.01 -14.12
C GLY A 26 -9.69 -15.52 -15.38
N LEU A 27 -8.98 -15.44 -16.50
CA LEU A 27 -9.56 -15.07 -17.80
C LEU A 27 -10.58 -16.12 -18.29
N ALA A 28 -10.27 -17.41 -18.13
CA ALA A 28 -11.15 -18.49 -18.56
C ALA A 28 -12.47 -18.53 -17.76
N THR A 29 -12.41 -18.24 -16.45
CA THR A 29 -13.57 -18.34 -15.56
C THR A 29 -14.44 -17.07 -15.54
N TYR A 30 -13.82 -15.89 -15.43
CA TYR A 30 -14.54 -14.62 -15.24
C TYR A 30 -14.33 -13.61 -16.38
N GLY A 31 -13.40 -13.87 -17.31
CA GLY A 31 -13.13 -12.96 -18.44
C GLY A 31 -14.35 -12.69 -19.31
N TYR A 32 -15.25 -13.67 -19.46
CA TYR A 32 -16.49 -13.51 -20.23
C TYR A 32 -17.35 -12.33 -19.74
N ASN A 33 -17.42 -12.09 -18.43
CA ASN A 33 -18.22 -11.00 -17.85
C ASN A 33 -17.66 -9.61 -18.18
N VAL A 34 -16.36 -9.52 -18.45
CA VAL A 34 -15.68 -8.27 -18.82
C VAL A 34 -15.70 -8.06 -20.33
N THR A 35 -15.49 -9.10 -21.14
CA THR A 35 -15.46 -8.99 -22.60
C THR A 35 -16.85 -8.79 -23.22
N ARG A 36 -17.88 -9.42 -22.66
CA ARG A 36 -19.27 -9.29 -23.15
C ARG A 36 -19.76 -7.83 -23.23
N PRO A 37 -19.68 -6.99 -22.17
CA PRO A 37 -20.13 -5.60 -22.26
C PRO A 37 -19.34 -4.78 -23.28
N MET A 38 -18.07 -5.10 -23.50
CA MET A 38 -17.25 -4.41 -24.51
C MET A 38 -17.71 -4.71 -25.94
N GLY A 39 -18.03 -5.97 -26.24
CA GLY A 39 -18.42 -6.40 -27.59
C GLY A 39 -19.87 -6.09 -27.97
N VAL A 40 -20.81 -6.13 -27.01
CA VAL A 40 -22.26 -6.01 -27.32
C VAL A 40 -22.98 -4.83 -26.66
N LYS A 41 -22.44 -4.23 -25.59
CA LYS A 41 -23.14 -3.16 -24.84
C LYS A 41 -22.60 -1.76 -25.10
N LEU A 42 -21.32 -1.60 -25.44
CA LEU A 42 -20.69 -0.28 -25.67
C LEU A 42 -20.98 0.27 -27.06
N ALA A 43 -20.68 -0.49 -28.11
CA ALA A 43 -20.93 -0.14 -29.50
C ALA A 43 -21.15 -1.42 -30.33
N LYS A 44 -21.82 -1.31 -31.49
CA LYS A 44 -21.98 -2.45 -32.41
C LYS A 44 -20.68 -2.69 -33.17
N LEU A 45 -19.93 -3.69 -32.74
CA LEU A 45 -18.67 -4.07 -33.37
C LEU A 45 -18.88 -5.21 -34.37
N THR A 46 -18.49 -4.97 -35.62
CA THR A 46 -18.25 -6.03 -36.62
C THR A 46 -16.81 -6.54 -36.47
N PRO A 47 -16.48 -7.76 -36.95
CA PRO A 47 -15.13 -8.31 -36.82
C PRO A 47 -14.02 -7.37 -37.32
N THR A 48 -14.22 -6.71 -38.46
CA THR A 48 -13.27 -5.75 -39.03
C THR A 48 -13.05 -4.52 -38.13
N ARG A 49 -14.12 -4.07 -37.44
CA ARG A 49 -14.05 -2.93 -36.51
C ARG A 49 -13.37 -3.29 -35.20
N GLY A 50 -13.63 -4.49 -34.70
CA GLY A 50 -12.91 -5.05 -33.56
C GLY A 50 -11.41 -5.11 -33.85
N PHE A 51 -11.03 -5.63 -35.02
CA PHE A 51 -9.64 -5.67 -35.44
C PHE A 51 -8.99 -4.27 -35.53
N ALA A 52 -9.69 -3.31 -36.14
CA ALA A 52 -9.21 -1.92 -36.20
C ALA A 52 -9.04 -1.31 -34.79
N ALA A 53 -9.96 -1.59 -33.86
CA ALA A 53 -9.86 -1.10 -32.49
C ALA A 53 -8.68 -1.71 -31.71
N GLU A 54 -8.39 -3.00 -31.91
CA GLU A 54 -7.23 -3.68 -31.32
C GLU A 54 -5.90 -3.13 -31.87
N LEU A 55 -5.81 -2.87 -33.19
CA LEU A 55 -4.63 -2.24 -33.79
C LEU A 55 -4.40 -0.83 -33.25
N ALA A 56 -5.46 -0.02 -33.15
CA ALA A 56 -5.36 1.33 -32.58
C ALA A 56 -4.92 1.27 -31.11
N THR A 57 -5.45 0.32 -30.34
CA THR A 57 -5.07 0.10 -28.93
C THR A 57 -3.61 -0.28 -28.79
N THR A 58 -3.17 -1.26 -29.58
CA THR A 58 -1.78 -1.74 -29.57
C THR A 58 -0.82 -0.63 -29.97
N PHE A 59 -1.17 0.19 -30.96
CA PHE A 59 -0.36 1.34 -31.38
C PHE A 59 -0.16 2.35 -30.24
N VAL A 60 -1.24 2.72 -29.54
CA VAL A 60 -1.17 3.64 -28.39
C VAL A 60 -0.32 3.05 -27.26
N ILE A 61 -0.53 1.78 -26.92
CA ILE A 61 0.24 1.11 -25.86
C ILE A 61 1.71 1.03 -26.24
N MET A 62 2.03 0.70 -27.50
CA MET A 62 3.40 0.60 -27.98
C MET A 62 4.13 1.94 -27.85
N ILE A 63 3.49 3.05 -28.25
CA ILE A 63 4.05 4.40 -28.09
C ILE A 63 4.27 4.70 -26.61
N ALA A 64 3.27 4.47 -25.76
CA ALA A 64 3.38 4.78 -24.34
C ALA A 64 4.46 3.92 -23.63
N SER A 65 4.64 2.67 -24.07
CA SER A 65 5.72 1.80 -23.61
C SER A 65 7.11 2.34 -23.99
N GLN A 66 7.28 2.97 -25.15
CA GLN A 66 8.56 3.62 -25.50
C GLN A 66 8.91 4.78 -24.57
N PHE A 67 7.90 5.50 -24.07
CA PHE A 67 8.07 6.57 -23.09
C PHE A 67 8.15 6.07 -21.64
N GLY A 68 8.06 4.76 -21.40
CA GLY A 68 8.05 4.17 -20.06
C GLY A 68 6.82 4.55 -19.22
N LEU A 69 5.74 5.02 -19.85
CA LEU A 69 4.53 5.45 -19.15
C LEU A 69 3.62 4.25 -18.85
N PRO A 70 3.23 4.03 -17.57
CA PRO A 70 2.29 2.98 -17.22
C PRO A 70 0.91 3.29 -17.82
N THR A 71 0.46 2.45 -18.75
CA THR A 71 -0.77 2.69 -19.52
C THR A 71 -1.79 1.57 -19.29
N SER A 72 -3.06 1.93 -19.17
CA SER A 72 -4.15 0.96 -18.98
C SER A 72 -4.69 0.45 -20.32
N SER A 73 -4.51 -0.85 -20.60
CA SER A 73 -5.05 -1.49 -21.81
C SER A 73 -6.57 -1.41 -21.89
N SER A 74 -7.28 -1.49 -20.74
CA SER A 74 -8.74 -1.35 -20.68
C SER A 74 -9.23 0.03 -21.11
N GLN A 75 -8.47 1.09 -20.80
CA GLN A 75 -8.81 2.45 -21.22
C GLN A 75 -8.52 2.64 -22.72
N CYS A 76 -7.39 2.12 -23.20
CA CYS A 76 -7.03 2.19 -24.62
C CYS A 76 -8.08 1.50 -25.51
N ILE A 77 -8.48 0.26 -25.19
CA ILE A 77 -9.49 -0.46 -25.98
C ILE A 77 -10.87 0.17 -25.89
N THR A 78 -11.27 0.66 -24.72
CA THR A 78 -12.55 1.37 -24.55
C THR A 78 -12.57 2.64 -25.40
N GLY A 79 -11.48 3.42 -25.39
CA GLY A 79 -11.32 4.61 -26.22
C GLY A 79 -11.36 4.30 -27.72
N ALA A 80 -10.68 3.24 -28.15
CA ALA A 80 -10.69 2.78 -29.55
C ALA A 80 -12.10 2.35 -30.00
N ILE A 81 -12.82 1.58 -29.19
CA ILE A 81 -14.20 1.16 -29.47
C ILE A 81 -15.14 2.36 -29.59
N ILE A 82 -15.02 3.33 -28.68
CA ILE A 82 -15.82 4.56 -28.72
C ILE A 82 -15.46 5.38 -29.96
N GLY A 83 -14.18 5.51 -30.28
CA GLY A 83 -13.71 6.20 -31.48
C GLY A 83 -14.33 5.63 -32.75
N VAL A 84 -14.27 4.30 -32.93
CA VAL A 84 -14.91 3.62 -34.07
C VAL A 84 -16.44 3.77 -34.03
N GLY A 85 -17.05 3.74 -32.85
CA GLY A 85 -18.50 3.93 -32.70
C GLY A 85 -18.99 5.34 -33.02
N ILE A 86 -18.19 6.38 -32.73
CA ILE A 86 -18.52 7.77 -33.06
C ILE A 86 -18.49 8.00 -34.57
N LEU A 87 -17.60 7.33 -35.31
CA LEU A 87 -17.55 7.40 -36.77
C LEU A 87 -18.83 6.91 -37.46
N GLU A 88 -19.59 6.02 -36.81
CA GLU A 88 -20.92 5.58 -37.29
C GLU A 88 -22.08 6.47 -36.84
N GLY A 89 -21.81 7.41 -35.94
CA GLY A 89 -22.78 8.32 -35.35
C GLY A 89 -22.84 8.19 -33.83
N SER A 90 -22.75 9.32 -33.14
CA SER A 90 -22.69 9.40 -31.67
C SER A 90 -23.89 8.77 -30.94
N LYS A 91 -25.03 8.58 -31.63
CA LYS A 91 -26.21 7.88 -31.10
C LYS A 91 -26.09 6.35 -31.12
N LYS A 92 -25.11 5.79 -31.82
CA LYS A 92 -24.83 4.34 -31.88
C LYS A 92 -23.97 3.86 -30.70
N VAL A 93 -23.37 4.79 -29.96
CA VAL A 93 -22.60 4.53 -28.74
C VAL A 93 -23.51 4.58 -27.52
N ASN A 94 -23.40 3.57 -26.65
CA ASN A 94 -24.13 3.56 -25.40
C ASN A 94 -23.37 4.33 -24.31
N TRP A 95 -23.63 5.64 -24.23
CA TRP A 95 -23.02 6.53 -23.24
C TRP A 95 -23.31 6.15 -21.78
N THR A 96 -24.49 5.59 -21.50
CA THR A 96 -24.83 5.11 -20.16
C THR A 96 -23.91 3.96 -19.74
N GLN A 97 -23.62 3.03 -20.65
CA GLN A 97 -22.72 1.92 -20.37
C GLN A 97 -21.28 2.40 -20.21
N PHE A 98 -20.84 3.35 -21.04
CA PHE A 98 -19.52 3.97 -20.89
C PHE A 98 -19.38 4.69 -19.55
N LEU A 99 -20.39 5.46 -19.12
CA LEU A 99 -20.34 6.19 -17.86
C LEU A 99 -20.30 5.24 -16.65
N LYS A 100 -21.02 4.10 -16.70
CA LYS A 100 -20.89 3.04 -15.70
C LYS A 100 -19.49 2.46 -15.64
N GLN A 101 -18.84 2.28 -16.78
CA GLN A 101 -17.45 1.82 -16.86
C GLN A 101 -16.47 2.85 -16.30
N PHE A 102 -16.67 4.13 -16.61
CA PHE A 102 -15.85 5.21 -16.07
C PHE A 102 -16.01 5.34 -14.54
N ALA A 103 -17.25 5.29 -14.06
CA ALA A 103 -17.55 5.31 -12.63
C ALA A 103 -16.92 4.13 -11.88
N SER A 104 -16.84 2.94 -12.50
CA SER A 104 -16.19 1.78 -11.88
C SER A 104 -14.69 1.99 -11.72
N TRP A 105 -13.99 2.56 -12.71
CA TRP A 105 -12.57 2.87 -12.59
C TRP A 105 -12.28 3.83 -11.43
N VAL A 106 -13.05 4.91 -11.33
CA VAL A 106 -12.91 5.88 -10.23
C VAL A 106 -13.18 5.20 -8.88
N THR A 107 -14.28 4.45 -8.77
CA THR A 107 -14.66 3.74 -7.54
C THR A 107 -13.59 2.74 -7.12
N THR A 108 -12.97 2.01 -8.05
CA THR A 108 -11.90 1.05 -7.73
C THR A 108 -10.68 1.72 -7.12
N LEU A 109 -10.31 2.92 -7.57
CA LEU A 109 -9.19 3.67 -6.98
C LEU A 109 -9.47 4.07 -5.53
N PHE A 110 -10.70 4.53 -5.24
CA PHE A 110 -11.09 4.88 -3.87
C PHE A 110 -11.12 3.66 -2.95
N VAL A 111 -11.75 2.56 -3.38
CA VAL A 111 -11.88 1.36 -2.54
C VAL A 111 -10.50 0.76 -2.25
N ILE A 112 -9.65 0.61 -3.27
CA ILE A 112 -8.31 0.06 -3.07
C ILE A 112 -7.46 1.01 -2.23
N GLY A 113 -7.51 2.32 -2.48
CA GLY A 113 -6.77 3.31 -1.70
C GLY A 113 -7.15 3.27 -0.22
N LEU A 114 -8.43 3.21 0.10
CA LEU A 114 -8.92 3.09 1.49
C LEU A 114 -8.57 1.74 2.11
N ALA A 115 -8.70 0.65 1.37
CA ALA A 115 -8.37 -0.69 1.88
C ALA A 115 -6.87 -0.81 2.20
N VAL A 116 -6.00 -0.34 1.31
CA VAL A 116 -4.55 -0.31 1.54
C VAL A 116 -4.21 0.59 2.71
N ALA A 117 -4.82 1.78 2.80
CA ALA A 117 -4.63 2.67 3.94
C ALA A 117 -5.05 2.02 5.27
N ALA A 118 -6.17 1.29 5.30
CA ALA A 118 -6.65 0.59 6.48
C ALA A 118 -5.68 -0.53 6.90
N VAL A 119 -5.22 -1.36 5.96
CA VAL A 119 -4.25 -2.43 6.23
C VAL A 119 -2.91 -1.83 6.69
N PHE A 120 -2.47 -0.75 6.08
CA PHE A 120 -1.22 -0.07 6.45
C PHE A 120 -1.32 0.56 7.84
N ALA A 121 -2.47 1.17 8.17
CA ALA A 121 -2.73 1.68 9.51
C ALA A 121 -2.67 0.55 10.54
N GLN A 122 -3.30 -0.60 10.29
CA GLN A 122 -3.16 -1.77 11.16
C GLN A 122 -1.68 -2.16 11.33
N GLY A 123 -0.90 -2.18 10.25
CA GLY A 123 0.55 -2.45 10.30
C GLY A 123 1.34 -1.50 11.22
N ILE A 124 1.06 -0.20 11.17
CA ILE A 124 1.71 0.80 12.04
C ILE A 124 1.25 0.67 13.50
N TYR A 125 -0.04 0.44 13.72
CA TYR A 125 -0.62 0.40 15.06
C TYR A 125 -0.48 -0.96 15.76
N ILE A 126 -0.01 -2.01 15.09
CA ILE A 126 0.36 -3.27 15.74
C ILE A 126 1.68 -3.05 16.51
N PRO A 127 1.68 -3.04 17.87
CA PRO A 127 2.93 -3.00 18.60
C PRO A 127 3.66 -4.32 18.37
N SER A 128 4.82 -4.28 17.70
CA SER A 128 5.66 -5.45 17.57
C SER A 128 6.07 -5.91 18.98
N LYS A 129 5.66 -7.13 19.36
CA LYS A 129 5.85 -7.69 20.71
C LYS A 129 7.33 -7.63 21.16
N ILE A 130 8.26 -7.61 20.22
CA ILE A 130 9.71 -7.55 20.45
C ILE A 130 10.14 -6.15 20.90
N GLN A 131 9.68 -5.08 20.25
CA GLN A 131 10.06 -3.71 20.60
C GLN A 131 9.39 -3.24 21.90
N GLY A 132 8.15 -3.69 22.16
CA GLY A 132 7.43 -3.36 23.40
C GLY A 132 8.08 -3.94 24.67
N LYS A 133 8.78 -5.08 24.58
CA LYS A 133 9.43 -5.73 25.73
C LYS A 133 10.70 -4.99 26.16
N GLU A 134 11.52 -4.54 25.21
CA GLU A 134 12.73 -3.75 25.54
C GLU A 134 12.38 -2.37 26.10
N VAL A 135 11.38 -1.69 25.51
CA VAL A 135 10.96 -0.36 25.98
C VAL A 135 10.41 -0.41 27.40
N THR A 136 9.64 -1.45 27.74
CA THR A 136 9.12 -1.65 29.11
C THR A 136 10.25 -1.93 30.09
N MET A 137 11.20 -2.81 29.74
CA MET A 137 12.35 -3.13 30.59
C MET A 137 13.25 -1.90 30.87
N CYS A 138 13.42 -1.03 29.88
CA CYS A 138 14.17 0.23 30.06
C CYS A 138 13.43 1.17 31.01
N LYS A 139 12.11 1.35 30.82
CA LYS A 139 11.25 2.14 31.72
C LYS A 139 11.33 1.65 33.16
N ASP A 140 11.30 0.35 33.37
CA ASP A 140 11.38 -0.26 34.71
C ASP A 140 12.75 -0.01 35.35
N ARG A 141 13.85 -0.14 34.58
CA ARG A 141 15.20 0.15 35.08
C ARG A 141 15.36 1.62 35.47
N VAL A 142 14.89 2.55 34.64
CA VAL A 142 14.95 3.98 34.94
C VAL A 142 14.14 4.29 36.20
N THR A 143 12.92 3.78 36.31
CA THR A 143 12.04 4.02 37.47
C THR A 143 12.65 3.47 38.76
N ASN A 144 13.27 2.29 38.70
CA ASN A 144 13.98 1.70 39.84
C ASN A 144 15.22 2.52 40.24
N LEU A 145 15.96 3.06 39.26
CA LEU A 145 17.10 3.92 39.54
C LEU A 145 16.65 5.25 40.17
N THR A 146 15.61 5.88 39.62
CA THR A 146 15.04 7.13 40.14
C THR A 146 14.56 6.97 41.58
N THR A 147 13.86 5.87 41.89
CA THR A 147 13.36 5.61 43.25
C THR A 147 14.50 5.32 44.23
N LYS A 148 15.58 4.66 43.79
CA LYS A 148 16.76 4.43 44.62
C LYS A 148 17.50 5.73 44.92
N VAL A 149 17.78 6.51 43.88
CA VAL A 149 18.42 7.83 44.00
C VAL A 149 17.60 8.76 44.92
N TYR A 150 16.29 8.82 44.73
CA TYR A 150 15.42 9.63 45.59
C TYR A 150 15.51 9.22 47.07
N LYS A 151 15.51 7.91 47.35
CA LYS A 151 15.63 7.40 48.73
C LYS A 151 17.00 7.68 49.33
N ASP A 152 18.08 7.55 48.57
CA ASP A 152 19.45 7.83 49.01
C ASP A 152 19.68 9.32 49.30
N PHE A 153 19.12 10.21 48.46
CA PHE A 153 19.15 11.64 48.74
C PHE A 153 18.33 11.99 49.98
N ASN A 154 17.13 11.42 50.13
CA ASN A 154 16.28 11.69 51.28
C ASN A 154 16.91 11.20 52.59
N SER A 155 17.53 10.01 52.60
CA SER A 155 18.22 9.49 53.78
C SER A 155 19.46 10.31 54.15
N SER A 156 20.21 10.79 53.16
CA SER A 156 21.35 11.68 53.36
C SER A 156 20.92 13.04 53.93
N LEU A 157 19.85 13.64 53.41
CA LEU A 157 19.36 14.92 53.95
C LEU A 157 18.89 14.79 55.41
N GLN A 158 18.29 13.66 55.78
CA GLN A 158 17.92 13.41 57.18
C GLN A 158 19.13 13.26 58.11
N SER A 159 20.27 12.73 57.62
CA SER A 159 21.49 12.62 58.43
C SER A 159 22.16 13.99 58.68
N TYR A 160 21.99 14.96 57.78
CA TYR A 160 22.50 16.33 57.96
C TYR A 160 21.56 17.26 58.75
N ARG A 161 20.27 16.90 58.94
CA ARG A 161 19.31 17.69 59.75
C ARG A 161 19.78 18.04 61.18
N PRO A 162 20.35 17.13 61.99
CA PRO A 162 20.80 17.48 63.34
C PRO A 162 21.95 18.49 63.35
N VAL A 163 22.87 18.40 62.37
CA VAL A 163 24.01 19.31 62.20
C VAL A 163 23.53 20.71 61.77
N ALA A 164 22.52 20.77 60.90
CA ALA A 164 21.87 22.03 60.52
C ALA A 164 21.11 22.67 61.70
N ALA A 165 20.42 21.87 62.53
CA ALA A 165 19.67 22.34 63.70
C ALA A 165 20.57 22.90 64.82
N GLN A 166 21.84 22.50 64.86
CA GLN A 166 22.85 22.98 65.81
C GLN A 166 23.50 24.30 65.38
N GLY A 167 23.08 24.90 64.26
CA GLY A 167 23.61 26.18 63.77
C GLY A 167 25.06 26.11 63.25
N LEU A 168 25.60 24.90 63.04
CA LEU A 168 27.00 24.67 62.69
C LEU A 168 27.28 24.67 61.17
N LEU A 169 26.36 25.19 60.35
CA LEU A 169 26.57 25.41 58.91
C LEU A 169 27.37 26.70 58.70
N VAL A 170 28.57 26.77 59.27
CA VAL A 170 29.52 27.87 59.05
C VAL A 170 30.39 27.53 57.83
N ASN A 171 30.39 28.45 56.87
CA ASN A 171 31.25 28.54 55.69
C ASN A 171 31.00 27.54 54.54
N LEU A 172 29.96 27.80 53.75
CA LEU A 172 30.08 27.63 52.30
C LEU A 172 30.91 28.81 51.77
N PRO A 173 32.09 28.60 51.15
CA PRO A 173 32.78 29.68 50.45
C PRO A 173 31.84 30.20 49.37
N ASN A 174 31.62 31.52 49.38
CA ASN A 174 30.86 32.24 48.38
C ASN A 174 31.60 32.13 47.03
N THR A 175 31.31 31.11 46.25
CA THR A 175 31.64 31.10 44.83
C THR A 175 30.56 31.88 44.09
N THR A 176 30.97 33.06 43.61
CA THR A 176 30.40 33.76 42.45
C THR A 176 30.05 32.82 41.31
#